data_AF-A0A934C8I1-F1
#
_entry.id   AF-A0A934C8I1-F1
#
_cell.length_a   1.000
_cell.length_b   1.000
_cell.length_c   1.000
_cell.angle_alpha   90.00
_cell.angle_beta   90.00
_cell.angle_gamma   90.00
#
_symmetry.space_group_name_H-M   'P 1'
#
loop_
_entity.id
_entity.type
_entity.pdbx_description
1 polymer ?
#
loop_
_entity_poly.entity_id
_entity_poly.type
_entity_poly.pdbx_seq_one_letter_code
_entity_poly.pdbx_strand_id
1 'polypeptide(L)'
;MDKSDLQELLATLYLRLNGYFTSGFIAHAPDGNLTEIDILAVRFPYNSEREREVEPSPWLQIPRDRTDVLICEVKGQEEHLRFNSALRNNLESIRKVVRWIGLFSDQEVEQVAQRFQDIVATQEVQRPEHFRSIDFEEKKITVRSILFAPDRGAPSHNQPRFIPGDEMLGFIWSCLCPDHERPLCDVRYDFGLWGGYKEVVAYFKGRKVNGEAQGTMQDIYNRFDVNDP
;
A
#
# COMPACT_ATOMS: atom_id res chain seq x y z
N MET A 1 -17.98 -1.44 8.28
CA MET A 1 -16.70 -0.92 7.78
C MET A 1 -16.55 0.42 8.43
N ASP A 2 -15.51 0.61 9.21
CA ASP A 2 -15.18 1.94 9.73
C ASP A 2 -14.28 2.71 8.74
N LYS A 3 -13.84 3.90 9.14
CA LYS A 3 -12.98 4.74 8.31
C LYS A 3 -11.60 4.10 8.07
N SER A 4 -11.03 3.43 9.08
CA SER A 4 -9.73 2.77 8.96
C SER A 4 -9.80 1.61 7.98
N ASP A 5 -10.82 0.76 8.11
CA ASP A 5 -11.08 -0.35 7.20
C ASP A 5 -11.17 0.13 5.74
N LEU A 6 -11.87 1.25 5.49
CA LEU A 6 -12.01 1.81 4.15
C LEU A 6 -10.67 2.35 3.62
N GLN A 7 -9.89 3.02 4.47
CA GLN A 7 -8.57 3.53 4.11
C GLN A 7 -7.60 2.39 3.75
N GLU A 8 -7.58 1.31 4.53
CA GLU A 8 -6.81 0.10 4.24
C GLU A 8 -7.29 -0.59 2.96
N LEU A 9 -8.61 -0.66 2.75
CA LEU A 9 -9.19 -1.22 1.52
C LEU A 9 -8.76 -0.43 0.27
N LEU A 10 -8.71 0.90 0.36
CA LEU A 10 -8.22 1.75 -0.72
C LEU A 10 -6.73 1.57 -0.97
N ALA A 11 -5.92 1.53 0.08
CA ALA A 11 -4.48 1.31 -0.03
C ALA A 11 -4.16 -0.07 -0.64
N THR A 12 -4.86 -1.12 -0.22
CA THR A 12 -4.69 -2.47 -0.81
C THR A 12 -5.20 -2.54 -2.25
N LEU A 13 -6.31 -1.88 -2.59
CA LEU A 13 -6.78 -1.79 -3.98
C LEU A 13 -5.76 -1.06 -4.87
N TYR A 14 -5.23 0.06 -4.39
CA TYR A 14 -4.17 0.81 -5.07
C TYR A 14 -2.95 -0.07 -5.34
N LEU A 15 -2.47 -0.81 -4.33
CA LEU A 15 -1.34 -1.74 -4.49
C LEU A 15 -1.67 -2.90 -5.45
N ARG A 16 -2.87 -3.49 -5.34
CA ARG A 16 -3.34 -4.54 -6.25
C ARG A 16 -3.31 -4.07 -7.70
N LEU A 17 -3.83 -2.88 -7.97
CA LEU A 17 -3.83 -2.30 -9.32
C LEU A 17 -2.42 -1.97 -9.81
N ASN A 18 -1.45 -1.80 -8.92
CA ASN A 18 -0.01 -1.68 -9.24
C ASN A 18 0.70 -3.04 -9.40
N GLY A 19 -0.03 -4.16 -9.34
CA GLY A 19 0.50 -5.50 -9.55
C GLY A 19 1.05 -6.19 -8.30
N TYR A 20 0.71 -5.69 -7.10
CA TYR A 20 1.09 -6.34 -5.85
C TYR A 20 0.04 -7.37 -5.41
N PHE A 21 0.53 -8.45 -4.81
CA PHE A 21 -0.27 -9.29 -3.92
C PHE A 21 -0.19 -8.69 -2.51
N THR A 22 -1.31 -8.56 -1.83
CA THR A 22 -1.39 -7.93 -0.51
C THR A 22 -1.99 -8.86 0.53
N SER A 23 -1.56 -8.74 1.78
CA SER A 23 -2.14 -9.38 2.95
C SER A 23 -1.92 -8.51 4.19
N GLY A 24 -2.86 -8.50 5.13
CA GLY A 24 -2.55 -8.09 6.51
C GLY A 24 -1.73 -9.17 7.21
N PHE A 25 -1.03 -8.84 8.29
CA PHE A 25 -0.34 -9.83 9.11
C PHE A 25 -0.35 -9.48 10.60
N ILE A 26 -0.73 -10.47 11.41
CA ILE A 26 -0.72 -10.37 12.87
C ILE A 26 0.40 -11.27 13.39
N ALA A 27 1.42 -10.67 14.00
CA ALA A 27 2.49 -11.42 14.65
C ALA A 27 2.01 -11.87 16.03
N HIS A 28 1.85 -13.17 16.25
CA HIS A 28 1.39 -13.72 17.54
C HIS A 28 2.48 -13.78 18.61
N ALA A 29 2.10 -13.63 19.88
CA ALA A 29 2.88 -13.86 21.09
C ALA A 29 2.15 -14.88 21.99
N PRO A 30 2.83 -15.51 22.98
CA PRO A 30 2.19 -16.50 23.86
C PRO A 30 0.89 -16.00 24.52
N ASP A 31 0.83 -14.72 24.90
CA ASP A 31 -0.32 -14.11 25.60
C ASP A 31 -1.02 -13.01 24.77
N GLY A 32 -1.05 -13.13 23.44
CA GLY A 32 -1.80 -12.20 22.57
C GLY A 32 -1.10 -11.87 21.25
N ASN A 33 -1.28 -10.64 20.77
CA ASN A 33 -0.64 -10.15 19.55
C ASN A 33 0.57 -9.28 19.90
N LEU A 34 1.68 -9.50 19.19
CA LEU A 34 2.92 -8.75 19.34
C LEU A 34 2.90 -7.46 18.51
N THR A 35 2.42 -7.56 17.28
CA THR A 35 2.21 -6.43 16.36
C THR A 35 1.21 -6.83 15.30
N GLU A 36 0.59 -5.82 14.71
CA GLU A 36 -0.17 -5.93 13.47
C GLU A 36 0.57 -5.14 12.39
N ILE A 37 0.44 -5.60 11.16
CA ILE A 37 0.85 -4.90 9.95
C ILE A 37 -0.38 -4.82 9.05
N ASP A 38 -0.79 -3.59 8.81
CA ASP A 38 -1.95 -3.27 7.98
C ASP A 38 -1.80 -3.91 6.59
N ILE A 39 -0.63 -3.73 5.95
CA ILE A 39 -0.38 -4.30 4.63
C ILE A 39 1.07 -4.79 4.47
N LEU A 40 1.21 -6.09 4.21
CA LEU A 40 2.36 -6.70 3.57
C LEU A 40 2.04 -6.89 2.08
N ALA A 41 2.94 -6.43 1.21
CA ALA A 41 2.73 -6.55 -0.22
C ALA A 41 3.97 -7.12 -0.93
N VAL A 42 3.76 -7.89 -1.99
CA VAL A 42 4.84 -8.39 -2.83
C VAL A 42 4.52 -8.22 -4.31
N ARG A 43 5.51 -7.75 -5.07
CA ARG A 43 5.47 -7.68 -6.53
C ARG A 43 6.69 -8.37 -7.11
N PHE A 44 6.49 -9.21 -8.12
CA PHE A 44 7.57 -9.95 -8.77
C PHE A 44 8.21 -9.16 -9.93
N PRO A 45 9.49 -9.43 -10.28
CA PRO A 45 10.26 -8.65 -11.26
C PRO A 45 9.56 -8.46 -12.61
N TYR A 46 8.92 -9.52 -13.10
CA TYR A 46 8.35 -9.60 -14.43
C TYR A 46 6.83 -9.42 -14.46
N ASN A 47 6.23 -8.90 -13.39
CA ASN A 47 4.81 -8.55 -13.40
C ASN A 47 4.52 -7.55 -14.54
N SER A 48 3.58 -7.90 -15.41
CA SER A 48 3.16 -7.11 -16.57
C SER A 48 1.76 -7.53 -17.01
N GLU A 49 0.94 -6.54 -17.38
CA GLU A 49 -0.39 -6.71 -17.96
C GLU A 49 -0.61 -5.57 -18.96
N ARG A 50 0.03 -5.67 -20.13
CA ARG A 50 0.18 -4.56 -21.08
C ARG A 50 -1.15 -4.09 -21.66
N GLU A 51 -2.11 -5.00 -21.72
CA GLU A 51 -3.47 -4.79 -22.20
C GLU A 51 -4.22 -3.73 -21.38
N ARG A 52 -3.79 -3.48 -20.14
CA ARG A 52 -4.37 -2.43 -19.30
C ARG A 52 -4.06 -1.02 -19.77
N GLU A 53 -3.06 -0.81 -20.61
CA GLU A 53 -2.64 0.51 -21.11
C GLU A 53 -2.41 1.57 -20.02
N VAL A 54 -2.21 1.13 -18.77
CA VAL A 54 -1.94 1.98 -17.61
C VAL A 54 -0.68 1.45 -16.96
N GLU A 55 0.37 2.26 -17.04
CA GLU A 55 1.63 1.98 -16.35
C GLU A 55 1.43 2.04 -14.84
N PRO A 56 2.22 1.31 -14.05
CA PRO A 56 2.22 1.46 -12.60
C PRO A 56 2.45 2.91 -12.18
N SER A 57 1.89 3.30 -11.04
CA SER A 57 2.03 4.65 -10.52
C SER A 57 3.52 5.01 -10.37
N PRO A 58 3.98 6.13 -10.97
CA PRO A 58 5.33 6.62 -10.76
C PRO A 58 5.56 7.03 -9.31
N TRP A 59 4.49 7.35 -8.56
CA TRP A 59 4.56 7.72 -7.15
C TRP A 59 5.17 6.59 -6.31
N LEU A 60 4.83 5.33 -6.65
CA LEU A 60 5.30 4.14 -5.94
C LEU A 60 6.78 3.84 -6.13
N GLN A 61 7.48 4.42 -7.12
CA GLN A 61 8.90 4.19 -7.35
C GLN A 61 9.29 2.70 -7.35
N ILE A 62 8.56 1.89 -8.11
CA ILE A 62 8.74 0.44 -8.13
C ILE A 62 10.14 0.11 -8.67
N PRO A 63 10.96 -0.67 -7.93
CA PRO A 63 12.28 -1.07 -8.39
C PRO A 63 12.16 -2.00 -9.62
N ARG A 64 13.07 -1.82 -10.58
CA ARG A 64 13.10 -2.63 -11.80
C ARG A 64 13.86 -3.94 -11.57
N ASP A 65 13.43 -5.00 -12.26
CA ASP A 65 14.11 -6.30 -12.32
C ASP A 65 14.33 -6.98 -10.95
N ARG A 66 13.49 -6.65 -9.96
CA ARG A 66 13.59 -7.11 -8.57
C ARG A 66 12.25 -7.54 -8.01
N THR A 67 12.27 -8.49 -7.08
CA THR A 67 11.12 -8.75 -6.21
C THR A 67 11.03 -7.61 -5.22
N ASP A 68 9.91 -6.90 -5.22
CA ASP A 68 9.66 -5.77 -4.34
C ASP A 68 8.72 -6.20 -3.22
N VAL A 69 9.17 -6.05 -1.98
CA VAL A 69 8.41 -6.37 -0.78
C VAL A 69 8.13 -5.09 -0.03
N LEU A 70 6.86 -4.81 0.21
CA LEU A 70 6.42 -3.64 0.95
C LEU A 70 5.93 -4.06 2.33
N ILE A 71 6.30 -3.27 3.31
CA ILE A 71 5.62 -3.21 4.59
C ILE A 71 5.02 -1.84 4.71
N CYS A 72 3.70 -1.82 4.89
CA CYS A 72 2.96 -0.60 4.89
C CYS A 72 2.16 -0.42 6.17
N GLU A 73 1.95 0.85 6.49
CA GLU A 73 1.10 1.28 7.58
C GLU A 73 0.23 2.43 7.05
N VAL A 74 -1.05 2.39 7.38
CA VAL A 74 -2.05 3.41 7.04
C VAL A 74 -2.20 4.34 8.24
N LYS A 75 -2.22 5.65 7.96
CA LYS A 75 -2.30 6.69 8.98
C LYS A 75 -3.38 7.71 8.66
N GLY A 76 -4.29 7.91 9.61
CA GLY A 76 -5.31 8.95 9.54
C GLY A 76 -4.75 10.37 9.68
N GLN A 77 -5.64 11.36 9.68
CA GLN A 77 -5.27 12.78 9.76
C GLN A 77 -4.52 13.15 11.05
N GLU A 78 -5.00 12.69 12.20
CA GLU A 78 -4.49 13.08 13.52
C GLU A 78 -3.27 12.26 13.98
N GLU A 79 -2.99 11.14 13.31
CA GLU A 79 -1.95 10.22 13.74
C GLU A 79 -0.55 10.76 13.41
N HIS A 80 0.50 10.22 14.02
CA HIS A 80 1.85 10.58 13.60
C HIS A 80 2.24 9.75 12.39
N LEU A 81 2.84 10.36 11.35
CA LEU A 81 3.37 9.65 10.17
C LEU A 81 4.61 8.83 10.53
N ARG A 82 4.37 7.69 11.18
CA ARG A 82 5.38 6.72 11.61
C ARG A 82 4.71 5.36 11.77
N PHE A 83 5.51 4.31 11.58
CA PHE A 83 5.09 2.95 11.90
C PHE A 83 4.75 2.81 13.38
N ASN A 84 3.91 1.82 13.69
CA ASN A 84 3.58 1.50 15.07
C ASN A 84 4.83 1.20 15.93
N SER A 85 4.72 1.39 17.25
CA SER A 85 5.86 1.26 18.16
C SER A 85 6.42 -0.17 18.21
N ALA A 86 5.59 -1.19 17.96
CA ALA A 86 6.02 -2.57 17.97
C ALA A 86 6.97 -2.86 16.80
N LEU A 87 6.69 -2.35 15.60
CA LEU A 87 7.63 -2.44 14.46
C LEU A 87 8.89 -1.60 14.68
N ARG A 88 8.80 -0.45 15.36
CA ARG A 88 9.98 0.41 15.56
C ARG A 88 10.92 -0.07 16.67
N ASN A 89 10.36 -0.58 17.76
CA ASN A 89 11.11 -0.79 19.00
C ASN A 89 11.26 -2.26 19.38
N ASN A 90 10.60 -3.20 18.68
CA ASN A 90 10.66 -4.62 18.99
C ASN A 90 11.22 -5.42 17.80
N LEU A 91 12.50 -5.77 17.89
CA LEU A 91 13.19 -6.55 16.87
C LEU A 91 12.57 -7.94 16.68
N GLU A 92 11.98 -8.54 17.73
CA GLU A 92 11.30 -9.84 17.61
C GLU A 92 10.04 -9.76 16.75
N SER A 93 9.31 -8.64 16.79
CA SER A 93 8.19 -8.38 15.88
C SER A 93 8.66 -8.46 14.44
N ILE A 94 9.74 -7.76 14.12
CA ILE A 94 10.30 -7.72 12.78
C ILE A 94 10.81 -9.11 12.36
N ARG A 95 11.50 -9.85 13.22
CA ARG A 95 11.96 -11.21 12.90
C ARG A 95 10.80 -12.12 12.49
N LYS A 96 9.67 -12.05 13.20
CA LYS A 96 8.47 -12.83 12.84
C LYS A 96 7.93 -12.46 11.46
N VAL A 97 7.95 -11.16 11.13
CA VAL A 97 7.54 -10.65 9.83
C VAL A 97 8.48 -11.13 8.72
N VAL A 98 9.80 -11.02 8.93
CA VAL A 98 10.81 -11.48 7.98
C VAL A 98 10.71 -12.98 7.74
N ARG A 99 10.49 -13.78 8.79
CA ARG A 99 10.24 -15.22 8.66
C ARG A 99 8.95 -15.51 7.89
N TRP A 100 7.87 -14.76 8.18
CA TRP A 100 6.59 -14.94 7.49
C TRP A 100 6.66 -14.59 6.00
N ILE A 101 7.41 -13.55 5.63
CA ILE A 101 7.70 -13.21 4.22
C ILE A 101 8.37 -14.38 3.50
N GLY A 102 9.20 -15.17 4.20
CA GLY A 102 9.71 -16.45 3.69
C GLY A 102 10.77 -16.34 2.58
N LEU A 103 11.38 -15.17 2.39
CA LEU A 103 12.41 -14.93 1.37
C LEU A 103 13.86 -15.09 1.87
N PHE A 104 14.02 -15.25 3.19
CA PHE A 104 15.31 -15.26 3.86
C PHE A 104 15.42 -16.52 4.73
N SER A 105 16.61 -17.13 4.75
CA SER A 105 16.93 -18.24 5.62
C SER A 105 17.02 -17.80 7.09
N ASP A 106 16.91 -18.74 8.03
CA ASP A 106 17.01 -18.43 9.47
C ASP A 106 18.32 -17.72 9.85
N GLN A 107 19.41 -17.99 9.12
CA GLN A 107 20.70 -17.33 9.33
C GLN A 107 20.70 -15.86 8.86
N GLU A 108 19.90 -15.56 7.84
CA GLU A 108 19.74 -14.22 7.26
C GLU A 108 18.74 -13.36 8.04
N VAL A 109 17.72 -13.99 8.66
CA VAL A 109 16.63 -13.31 9.36
C VAL A 109 17.13 -12.25 10.34
N GLU A 110 18.18 -12.54 11.11
CA GLU A 110 18.71 -11.61 12.11
C GLU A 110 19.22 -10.32 11.48
N GLN A 111 20.06 -10.45 10.45
CA GLN A 111 20.65 -9.31 9.74
C GLN A 111 19.59 -8.52 8.98
N VAL A 112 18.64 -9.22 8.35
CA VAL A 112 17.52 -8.60 7.63
C VAL A 112 16.64 -7.83 8.61
N ALA A 113 16.30 -8.41 9.75
CA ALA A 113 15.47 -7.77 10.75
C ALA A 113 16.12 -6.50 11.32
N GLN A 114 17.44 -6.50 11.55
CA GLN A 114 18.13 -5.30 12.02
C GLN A 114 18.07 -4.18 10.97
N ARG A 115 18.41 -4.48 9.71
CA ARG A 115 18.30 -3.50 8.61
C ARG A 115 16.87 -3.00 8.44
N PHE A 116 15.89 -3.89 8.61
CA PHE A 116 14.47 -3.54 8.58
C PHE A 116 14.15 -2.54 9.69
N GLN A 117 14.58 -2.82 10.91
CA GLN A 117 14.35 -1.95 12.06
C GLN A 117 14.86 -0.54 11.77
N ASP A 118 16.05 -0.44 11.16
CA ASP A 118 16.64 0.84 10.83
C ASP A 118 15.73 1.68 9.92
N ILE A 119 15.12 1.08 8.88
CA ILE A 119 14.25 1.82 7.96
C ILE A 119 12.90 2.20 8.57
N VAL A 120 12.33 1.42 9.50
CA VAL A 120 11.04 1.76 10.15
C VAL A 120 11.21 2.67 11.35
N ALA A 121 12.31 2.56 12.08
CA ALA A 121 12.56 3.29 13.32
C ALA A 121 13.01 4.73 13.08
N THR A 122 13.62 5.07 11.93
CA THR A 122 14.18 6.41 11.75
C THR A 122 13.07 7.47 11.76
N GLN A 123 13.13 8.39 12.72
CA GLN A 123 12.12 9.44 12.92
C GLN A 123 12.44 10.74 12.16
N GLU A 124 13.67 10.90 11.65
CA GLU A 124 14.24 12.22 11.35
C GLU A 124 14.51 12.53 9.87
N VAL A 125 14.22 11.60 8.94
CA VAL A 125 14.60 11.81 7.53
C VAL A 125 13.55 12.67 6.80
N GLN A 126 13.95 13.91 6.50
CA GLN A 126 13.25 14.87 5.65
C GLN A 126 13.62 14.66 4.18
N ARG A 127 13.11 13.59 3.57
CA ARG A 127 13.30 13.32 2.13
C ARG A 127 11.99 12.84 1.51
N PRO A 128 11.13 13.75 1.01
CA PRO A 128 9.91 13.35 0.32
C PRO A 128 10.20 12.67 -1.03
N GLU A 129 11.44 12.72 -1.52
CA GLU A 129 11.80 12.26 -2.85
C GLU A 129 11.82 10.74 -2.97
N HIS A 130 12.13 10.00 -1.90
CA HIS A 130 12.30 8.55 -1.97
C HIS A 130 11.72 7.81 -0.78
N PHE A 131 11.08 6.67 -1.04
CA PHE A 131 10.79 5.69 0.00
C PHE A 131 12.07 5.07 0.52
N ARG A 132 12.07 4.73 1.81
CA ARG A 132 13.18 3.97 2.38
C ARG A 132 13.14 2.54 1.88
N SER A 133 14.31 2.06 1.48
CA SER A 133 14.48 0.73 0.93
C SER A 133 15.75 0.06 1.44
N ILE A 134 15.73 -1.27 1.40
CA ILE A 134 16.86 -2.14 1.67
C ILE A 134 17.01 -3.04 0.46
N ASP A 135 18.18 -2.97 -0.15
CA ASP A 135 18.51 -3.79 -1.30
C ASP A 135 19.33 -5.01 -0.87
N PHE A 136 18.91 -6.16 -1.42
CA PHE A 136 19.59 -7.45 -1.32
C PHE A 136 19.97 -7.92 -2.73
N GLU A 137 21.14 -7.49 -3.19
CA GLU A 137 21.61 -7.70 -4.57
C GLU A 137 21.64 -9.16 -4.99
N GLU A 138 22.19 -10.03 -4.13
CA GLU A 138 22.37 -11.46 -4.43
C GLU A 138 21.04 -12.18 -4.72
N LYS A 139 19.96 -11.74 -4.06
CA LYS A 139 18.62 -12.31 -4.24
C LYS A 139 17.75 -11.50 -5.21
N LYS A 140 18.23 -10.33 -5.69
CA LYS A 140 17.43 -9.35 -6.44
C LYS A 140 16.12 -8.98 -5.73
N ILE A 141 16.22 -8.74 -4.41
CA ILE A 141 15.09 -8.34 -3.59
C ILE A 141 15.30 -6.88 -3.15
N THR A 142 14.22 -6.12 -3.14
CA THR A 142 14.14 -4.84 -2.47
C THR A 142 13.02 -4.92 -1.43
N VAL A 143 13.31 -4.46 -0.22
CA VAL A 143 12.34 -4.35 0.86
C VAL A 143 12.12 -2.87 1.16
N ARG A 144 10.88 -2.40 1.18
CA ARG A 144 10.54 -0.97 1.36
C ARG A 144 9.50 -0.78 2.44
N SER A 145 9.64 0.33 3.16
CA SER A 145 8.64 0.76 4.14
C SER A 145 7.82 1.91 3.54
N ILE A 146 6.50 1.75 3.46
CA ILE A 146 5.59 2.74 2.87
C ILE A 146 4.55 3.19 3.91
N LEU A 147 4.39 4.50 4.05
CA LEU A 147 3.27 5.08 4.79
C LEU A 147 2.18 5.49 3.81
N PHE A 148 0.94 5.14 4.12
CA PHE A 148 -0.25 5.71 3.48
C PHE A 148 -0.85 6.76 4.40
N ALA A 149 -1.25 7.90 3.83
CA ALA A 149 -1.88 8.97 4.60
C ALA A 149 -3.07 9.54 3.82
N PRO A 150 -4.21 8.81 3.78
CA PRO A 150 -5.30 9.13 2.86
C PRO A 150 -5.90 10.51 3.11
N ASP A 151 -5.95 10.94 4.38
CA ASP A 151 -6.50 12.24 4.79
C ASP A 151 -5.52 13.42 4.64
N ARG A 152 -4.33 13.18 4.09
CA ARG A 152 -3.31 14.22 3.94
C ARG A 152 -3.11 14.57 2.47
N GLY A 153 -2.80 15.84 2.23
CA GLY A 153 -2.23 16.26 0.95
C GLY A 153 -0.83 15.68 0.74
N ALA A 154 -0.24 15.98 -0.41
CA ALA A 154 1.11 15.52 -0.76
C ALA A 154 2.17 15.85 0.32
N PRO A 155 3.22 15.01 0.48
CA PRO A 155 4.30 15.26 1.42
C PRO A 155 4.98 16.61 1.16
N SER A 156 5.12 17.41 2.20
CA SER A 156 5.96 18.61 2.18
C SER A 156 7.45 18.26 2.29
N HIS A 157 8.33 19.22 2.01
CA HIS A 157 9.80 19.05 2.04
C HIS A 157 10.35 18.52 3.38
N ASN A 158 9.66 18.76 4.49
CA ASN A 158 10.09 18.32 5.83
C ASN A 158 9.38 17.03 6.31
N GLN A 159 8.65 16.36 5.43
CA GLN A 159 7.94 15.13 5.76
C GLN A 159 8.58 13.92 5.09
N PRO A 160 8.45 12.72 5.69
CA PRO A 160 8.79 11.49 4.99
C PRO A 160 7.89 11.35 3.76
N ARG A 161 8.39 10.66 2.72
CA ARG A 161 7.54 10.27 1.60
C ARG A 161 6.42 9.34 2.08
N PHE A 162 5.19 9.62 1.69
CA PHE A 162 4.01 8.79 1.90
C PHE A 162 3.12 8.82 0.66
N ILE A 163 2.08 8.00 0.64
CA ILE A 163 1.08 7.95 -0.43
C ILE A 163 -0.19 8.66 0.06
N PRO A 164 -0.52 9.85 -0.49
CA PRO A 164 -1.71 10.61 -0.13
C PRO A 164 -2.98 10.02 -0.78
N GLY A 165 -4.15 10.43 -0.30
CA GLY A 165 -5.44 9.94 -0.80
C GLY A 165 -5.72 10.31 -2.26
N ASP A 166 -5.38 11.53 -2.66
CA ASP A 166 -5.54 12.01 -4.04
C ASP A 166 -4.76 11.17 -5.06
N GLU A 167 -3.53 10.78 -4.73
CA GLU A 167 -2.73 9.84 -5.52
C GLU A 167 -3.43 8.48 -5.65
N MET A 168 -3.92 7.92 -4.54
CA MET A 168 -4.61 6.63 -4.56
C MET A 168 -5.86 6.67 -5.44
N LEU A 169 -6.74 7.66 -5.20
CA LEU A 169 -8.00 7.79 -5.92
C LEU A 169 -7.76 8.08 -7.41
N GLY A 170 -6.79 8.94 -7.74
CA GLY A 170 -6.43 9.27 -9.12
C GLY A 170 -5.92 8.04 -9.88
N PHE A 171 -5.05 7.24 -9.27
CA PHE A 171 -4.55 6.02 -9.88
C PHE A 171 -5.61 4.92 -9.99
N ILE A 172 -6.43 4.72 -8.96
CA ILE A 172 -7.54 3.76 -9.01
C ILE A 172 -8.52 4.15 -10.14
N TRP A 173 -8.83 5.44 -10.26
CA TRP A 173 -9.67 5.96 -11.33
C TRP A 173 -9.10 5.70 -12.71
N SER A 174 -7.83 6.02 -12.96
CA SER A 174 -7.22 5.80 -14.28
C SER A 174 -7.24 4.31 -14.68
N CYS A 175 -7.12 3.42 -13.70
CA CYS A 175 -7.22 1.98 -13.92
C CYS A 175 -8.64 1.54 -14.28
N LEU A 176 -9.63 1.96 -13.48
CA LEU A 176 -11.01 1.48 -13.56
C LEU A 176 -11.87 2.22 -14.59
N CYS A 177 -11.56 3.48 -14.87
CA CYS A 177 -12.42 4.40 -15.62
C CYS A 177 -11.67 5.04 -16.80
N PRO A 178 -11.15 4.25 -17.76
CA PRO A 178 -10.39 4.78 -18.88
C PRO A 178 -11.19 5.80 -19.70
N ASP A 179 -10.47 6.73 -20.33
CA ASP A 179 -11.08 7.76 -21.18
C ASP A 179 -11.52 7.20 -22.53
N HIS A 180 -10.85 6.16 -23.02
CA HIS A 180 -11.19 5.42 -24.23
C HIS A 180 -11.37 3.92 -23.93
N GLU A 181 -12.16 3.22 -24.76
CA GLU A 181 -12.25 1.77 -24.66
C GLU A 181 -10.90 1.14 -25.02
N ARG A 182 -10.45 0.19 -24.19
CA ARG A 182 -9.20 -0.54 -24.43
C ARG A 182 -9.52 -1.79 -25.26
N PRO A 183 -8.93 -1.96 -26.45
CA PRO A 183 -9.30 -3.04 -27.37
C PRO A 183 -8.99 -4.44 -26.82
N LEU A 184 -8.04 -4.55 -25.87
CA LEU A 184 -7.56 -5.82 -25.32
C LEU A 184 -7.90 -6.01 -23.85
N CYS A 185 -8.57 -5.05 -23.21
CA CYS A 185 -8.90 -5.08 -21.79
C CYS A 185 -10.34 -4.57 -21.60
N ASP A 186 -11.29 -5.49 -21.56
CA ASP A 186 -12.67 -5.13 -21.23
C ASP A 186 -12.74 -4.75 -19.75
N VAL A 187 -13.00 -3.47 -19.46
CA VAL A 187 -13.13 -2.99 -18.08
C VAL A 187 -14.53 -3.24 -17.49
N ARG A 188 -15.43 -3.92 -18.21
CA ARG A 188 -16.78 -4.32 -17.78
C ARG A 188 -16.76 -5.73 -17.21
N TYR A 189 -16.31 -5.85 -15.96
CA TYR A 189 -16.31 -7.11 -15.23
C TYR A 189 -17.57 -7.27 -14.39
N ASP A 190 -17.95 -8.52 -14.10
CA ASP A 190 -18.88 -8.79 -13.02
C ASP A 190 -18.27 -8.28 -11.69
N PHE A 191 -19.02 -7.44 -11.00
CA PHE A 191 -18.66 -6.90 -9.68
C PHE A 191 -18.36 -8.00 -8.65
N GLY A 192 -18.94 -9.19 -8.79
CA GLY A 192 -18.65 -10.34 -7.94
C GLY A 192 -17.19 -10.78 -7.93
N LEU A 193 -16.44 -10.55 -9.03
CA LEU A 193 -15.04 -10.93 -9.16
C LEU A 193 -14.08 -10.05 -8.33
N TRP A 194 -14.58 -8.91 -7.83
CA TRP A 194 -13.79 -7.98 -7.02
C TRP A 194 -13.75 -8.33 -5.53
N GLY A 195 -14.55 -9.30 -5.08
CA GLY A 195 -14.58 -9.72 -3.69
C GLY A 195 -14.81 -8.54 -2.74
N GLY A 196 -13.93 -8.39 -1.74
CA GLY A 196 -13.98 -7.28 -0.77
C GLY A 196 -13.90 -5.87 -1.38
N TYR A 197 -13.39 -5.73 -2.62
CA TYR A 197 -13.27 -4.42 -3.29
C TYR A 197 -14.54 -3.99 -4.02
N LYS A 198 -15.56 -4.84 -4.08
CA LYS A 198 -16.76 -4.64 -4.90
C LYS A 198 -17.38 -3.25 -4.76
N GLU A 199 -17.66 -2.83 -3.53
CA GLU A 199 -18.38 -1.57 -3.28
C GLU A 199 -17.53 -0.34 -3.65
N VAL A 200 -16.21 -0.40 -3.43
CA VAL A 200 -15.27 0.68 -3.81
C VAL A 200 -15.15 0.76 -5.33
N VAL A 201 -15.06 -0.37 -6.03
CA VAL A 201 -15.03 -0.40 -7.50
C VAL A 201 -16.35 0.12 -8.07
N ALA A 202 -17.49 -0.26 -7.47
CA ALA A 202 -18.81 0.23 -7.86
C ALA A 202 -18.94 1.76 -7.68
N TYR A 203 -18.34 2.33 -6.63
CA TYR A 203 -18.27 3.78 -6.45
C TYR A 203 -17.61 4.47 -7.64
N PHE A 204 -16.39 4.09 -8.03
CA PHE A 204 -15.69 4.73 -9.15
C PHE A 204 -16.42 4.53 -10.48
N LYS A 205 -16.92 3.32 -10.75
CA LYS A 205 -17.68 3.02 -11.97
C LYS A 205 -18.98 3.81 -12.05
N GLY A 206 -19.70 3.93 -10.93
CA GLY A 206 -20.93 4.72 -10.84
C GLY A 206 -20.69 6.20 -11.14
N ARG A 207 -19.62 6.78 -10.60
CA ARG A 207 -19.23 8.17 -10.89
C ARG A 207 -18.94 8.38 -12.38
N LYS A 208 -18.20 7.47 -13.02
CA LYS A 208 -17.94 7.55 -14.47
C LYS A 208 -19.24 7.49 -15.29
N VAL A 209 -20.18 6.61 -14.92
CA VAL A 209 -21.50 6.52 -15.57
C VAL A 209 -22.29 7.83 -15.43
N ASN A 210 -22.17 8.51 -14.29
CA ASN A 210 -22.82 9.80 -14.04
C ASN A 210 -22.10 11.01 -14.67
N GLY A 211 -20.97 10.80 -15.36
CA GLY A 211 -20.16 11.88 -15.93
C GLY A 211 -19.38 12.69 -14.90
N GLU A 212 -19.12 12.11 -13.71
CA GLU A 212 -18.38 12.75 -12.63
C GLU A 212 -16.88 12.41 -12.67
N ALA A 213 -16.05 13.18 -11.96
CA ALA A 213 -14.64 12.87 -11.73
C ALA A 213 -14.46 11.77 -10.65
N GLN A 214 -13.21 11.40 -10.32
CA GLN A 214 -12.91 10.37 -9.32
C GLN A 214 -13.45 10.64 -7.90
N GLY A 215 -13.76 11.90 -7.59
CA GLY A 215 -14.11 12.37 -6.26
C GLY A 215 -12.91 12.53 -5.33
N THR A 216 -13.20 12.91 -4.10
CA THR A 216 -12.25 13.14 -3.01
C THR A 216 -12.38 12.07 -1.92
N MET A 217 -11.46 12.05 -0.95
CA MET A 217 -11.60 11.18 0.23
C MET A 217 -12.89 11.49 1.00
N GLN A 218 -13.29 12.76 1.09
CA GLN A 218 -14.54 13.13 1.73
C GLN A 218 -15.77 12.57 0.99
N ASP A 219 -15.75 12.56 -0.35
CA ASP A 219 -16.84 11.99 -1.14
C ASP A 219 -16.99 10.49 -0.90
N ILE A 220 -15.87 9.76 -0.80
CA ILE A 220 -15.93 8.33 -0.51
C ILE A 220 -16.33 8.06 0.94
N TYR A 221 -15.88 8.85 1.92
CA TYR A 221 -16.36 8.71 3.31
C TYR A 221 -17.86 8.93 3.44
N ASN A 222 -18.39 9.96 2.77
CA ASN A 222 -19.82 10.21 2.70
C ASN A 222 -20.58 9.04 2.04
N ARG A 223 -20.00 8.41 1.00
CA ARG A 223 -20.63 7.27 0.31
C ARG A 223 -20.78 6.05 1.21
N PHE A 224 -19.81 5.84 2.09
CA PHE A 224 -19.72 4.67 2.97
C PHE A 224 -20.20 4.95 4.41
N ASP A 225 -20.62 6.19 4.70
CA ASP A 225 -21.08 6.64 6.03
C ASP A 225 -20.01 6.44 7.14
N VAL A 226 -18.76 6.79 6.82
CA VAL A 226 -17.59 6.62 7.70
C VAL A 226 -16.88 7.94 8.03
N ASN A 227 -17.65 9.00 8.21
CA ASN A 227 -17.11 10.30 8.61
C ASN A 227 -16.60 10.27 10.06
N ASP A 228 -15.57 11.06 10.34
CA ASP A 228 -15.18 11.32 11.73
C ASP A 228 -16.37 12.02 12.43
N PRO A 229 -16.69 11.64 13.68
CA PRO A 229 -17.70 12.35 14.48
C PRO A 229 -17.33 13.81 14.77
#